data_AF-A0A6I5PLJ3-F1
#
_entry.id   AF-A0A6I5PLJ3-F1
#
_cell.length_a   1.000
_cell.length_b   1.000
_cell.length_c   1.000
_cell.angle_alpha   90.00
_cell.angle_beta   90.00
_cell.angle_gamma   90.00
#
_symmetry.space_group_name_H-M   'P 1'
#
loop_
_entity.id
_entity.type
_entity.pdbx_description
1 polymer ?
#
loop_
_entity_poly.entity_id
_entity_poly.type
_entity_poly.pdbx_seq_one_letter_code
_entity_poly.pdbx_strand_id
1 'polypeptide(L)'
;MTAPEFLTSPLSLPIQTTMVKADLPPSDLFVILAIAHKDLIWANHHYQQGQFPEALAKFEAALSYYTQAQETTGMGQSLNGLSAVYLSLGQPERSLICSQAAAAILEDTEAKYDYAIALHQLGRSHFELQHIAQAEQSYVKALKQFYSLPDIDYENRILIDLGGIYAQQHKFLFALACYESVLDSLIVNPFLENRRETLSAVVQAVAQLSQHEKLGKGAIAAFQSVLKEYSLAAYHLQVASHLRPSR
;
A
#
# COMPACT_ATOMS: atom_id res chain seq x y z
N MET A 1 -38.12 21.59 7.02
CA MET A 1 -36.79 21.42 7.63
C MET A 1 -36.41 19.97 7.46
N THR A 2 -35.64 19.69 6.41
CA THR A 2 -35.21 18.35 6.00
C THR A 2 -33.73 18.46 5.65
N ALA A 3 -32.93 17.59 6.24
CA ALA A 3 -31.48 17.54 6.09
C ALA A 3 -31.07 17.28 4.62
N PRO A 4 -29.87 17.72 4.17
CA PRO A 4 -29.45 17.57 2.78
C PRO A 4 -29.20 16.08 2.42
N GLU A 5 -29.81 15.64 1.32
CA GLU A 5 -29.79 14.29 0.74
C GLU A 5 -28.43 13.90 0.12
N PHE A 6 -27.38 13.71 0.94
CA PHE A 6 -26.10 13.18 0.46
C PHE A 6 -25.71 11.81 1.02
N LEU A 7 -26.62 11.12 1.74
CA LEU A 7 -26.26 9.88 2.46
C LEU A 7 -27.08 8.62 2.11
N THR A 8 -27.76 8.56 0.96
CA THR A 8 -28.64 7.41 0.63
C THR A 8 -28.41 6.72 -0.73
N SER A 9 -27.37 7.04 -1.51
CA SER A 9 -27.13 6.34 -2.79
C SER A 9 -25.88 5.44 -2.74
N PRO A 10 -25.95 4.16 -3.16
CA PRO A 10 -24.78 3.35 -3.39
C PRO A 10 -24.06 3.85 -4.65
N LEU A 11 -22.78 4.19 -4.49
CA LEU A 11 -21.75 3.97 -5.52
C LEU A 11 -22.17 4.27 -6.96
N SER A 12 -22.24 5.55 -7.29
CA SER A 12 -21.94 6.00 -8.64
C SER A 12 -20.72 6.91 -8.55
N LEU A 13 -19.52 6.32 -8.51
CA LEU A 13 -18.38 7.01 -9.11
C LEU A 13 -18.80 7.21 -10.57
N PRO A 14 -19.01 8.45 -11.06
CA PRO A 14 -19.34 8.65 -12.46
C PRO A 14 -18.04 8.45 -13.25
N ILE A 15 -17.61 7.19 -13.42
CA ILE A 15 -16.74 6.83 -14.53
C ILE A 15 -17.67 6.64 -15.73
N GLN A 16 -18.43 7.69 -16.08
CA GLN A 16 -19.13 7.72 -17.36
C GLN A 16 -18.10 8.09 -18.42
N THR A 17 -17.87 7.13 -19.31
CA THR A 17 -16.93 7.09 -20.44
C THR A 17 -17.25 8.10 -21.56
N THR A 18 -17.82 9.25 -21.21
CA THR A 18 -18.01 10.38 -22.12
C THR A 18 -17.39 11.61 -21.50
N MET A 19 -16.06 11.64 -21.45
CA MET A 19 -15.30 12.86 -21.15
C MET A 19 -15.50 13.83 -22.31
N VAL A 20 -16.48 14.73 -22.19
CA VAL A 20 -16.47 15.99 -22.95
C VAL A 20 -15.21 16.70 -22.50
N LYS A 21 -14.26 16.97 -23.42
CA LYS A 21 -13.10 17.82 -23.12
C LYS A 21 -13.61 19.09 -22.45
N ALA A 22 -13.26 19.30 -21.19
CA ALA A 22 -13.50 20.58 -20.57
C ALA A 22 -12.55 21.56 -21.27
N ASP A 23 -13.07 22.36 -22.21
CA ASP A 23 -12.36 23.48 -22.83
C ASP A 23 -12.23 24.61 -21.78
N LEU A 24 -11.53 24.32 -20.68
CA LEU A 24 -11.16 25.30 -19.66
C LEU A 24 -9.97 26.12 -20.18
N PRO A 25 -9.96 27.45 -20.00
CA PRO A 25 -8.80 28.24 -20.35
C PRO A 25 -7.60 27.83 -19.49
N PRO A 26 -6.35 27.91 -19.99
CA PRO A 26 -5.16 27.42 -19.28
C PRO A 26 -4.95 28.01 -17.87
N SER A 27 -5.39 29.25 -17.64
CA SER A 27 -5.35 29.89 -16.32
C SER A 27 -6.18 29.16 -15.28
N ASP A 28 -7.36 28.68 -15.68
CA ASP A 28 -8.33 28.05 -14.79
C ASP A 28 -7.90 26.61 -14.50
N LEU A 29 -7.34 25.93 -15.50
CA LEU A 29 -6.74 24.60 -15.33
C LEU A 29 -5.58 24.60 -14.33
N PHE A 30 -4.68 25.60 -14.41
CA PHE A 30 -3.58 25.73 -13.46
C PHE A 30 -4.07 25.91 -12.02
N VAL A 31 -5.08 26.76 -11.81
CA VAL A 31 -5.66 27.00 -10.48
C VAL A 31 -6.35 25.75 -9.94
N ILE A 32 -7.13 25.04 -10.77
CA ILE A 32 -7.80 23.78 -10.38
C ILE A 32 -6.76 22.74 -9.96
N LEU A 33 -5.71 22.53 -10.77
CA LEU A 33 -4.65 21.59 -10.43
C LEU A 33 -3.93 21.99 -9.15
N ALA A 34 -3.63 23.28 -8.94
CA ALA A 34 -2.99 23.73 -7.70
C ALA A 34 -3.85 23.45 -6.45
N ILE A 35 -5.17 23.64 -6.56
CA ILE A 35 -6.10 23.30 -5.47
C ILE A 35 -6.14 21.78 -5.25
N ALA A 36 -6.22 20.99 -6.32
CA ALA A 36 -6.24 19.53 -6.26
C ALA A 36 -5.00 18.97 -5.54
N HIS A 37 -3.80 19.43 -5.94
CA HIS A 37 -2.53 19.02 -5.33
C HIS A 37 -2.47 19.41 -3.85
N LYS A 38 -2.94 20.61 -3.50
CA LYS A 38 -2.99 21.07 -2.12
C LYS A 38 -3.91 20.16 -1.28
N ASP A 39 -5.11 19.84 -1.77
CA ASP A 39 -6.03 18.96 -1.05
C ASP A 39 -5.48 17.53 -0.94
N LEU A 40 -4.79 17.02 -1.97
CA LEU A 40 -4.10 15.72 -1.90
C LEU A 40 -3.02 15.68 -0.80
N ILE A 41 -2.22 16.75 -0.68
CA ILE A 41 -1.20 16.87 0.38
C ILE A 41 -1.86 16.90 1.77
N TRP A 42 -2.92 17.69 1.95
CA TRP A 42 -3.66 17.72 3.21
C TRP A 42 -4.30 16.37 3.54
N ALA A 43 -4.84 15.67 2.54
CA ALA A 43 -5.42 14.35 2.71
C ALA A 43 -4.40 13.35 3.24
N ASN A 44 -3.21 13.31 2.63
CA ASN A 44 -2.11 12.49 3.09
C ASN A 44 -1.68 12.87 4.52
N HIS A 45 -1.58 14.16 4.83
CA HIS A 45 -1.24 14.61 6.18
C HIS A 45 -2.27 14.13 7.21
N HIS A 46 -3.57 14.34 6.97
CA HIS A 46 -4.64 13.86 7.86
C HIS A 46 -4.62 12.34 8.02
N TYR A 47 -4.39 11.61 6.93
CA TYR A 47 -4.26 10.15 6.98
C TYR A 47 -3.12 9.70 7.89
N GLN A 48 -1.94 10.32 7.79
CA GLN A 48 -0.81 10.01 8.68
C GLN A 48 -1.08 10.34 10.15
N GLN A 49 -1.95 11.32 10.43
CA GLN A 49 -2.39 11.66 11.80
C GLN A 49 -3.54 10.78 12.30
N GLY A 50 -4.04 9.83 11.49
CA GLY A 50 -5.21 9.01 11.83
C GLY A 50 -6.54 9.78 11.79
N GLN A 51 -6.56 10.98 11.23
CA GLN A 51 -7.74 11.83 11.05
C GLN A 51 -8.50 11.39 9.79
N PHE A 52 -9.08 10.19 9.86
CA PHE A 52 -9.70 9.54 8.70
C PHE A 52 -10.88 10.30 8.08
N PRO A 53 -11.80 10.94 8.85
CA PRO A 53 -12.87 11.75 8.27
C PRO A 53 -12.35 12.94 7.45
N GLU A 54 -11.34 13.63 7.97
CA GLU A 54 -10.71 14.77 7.30
C GLU A 54 -9.93 14.32 6.05
N ALA A 55 -9.23 13.18 6.15
CA ALA A 55 -8.54 12.58 5.01
C ALA A 55 -9.51 12.21 3.88
N LEU A 56 -10.65 11.57 4.19
CA LEU A 56 -11.69 11.25 3.19
C LEU A 56 -12.17 12.51 2.48
N ALA A 57 -12.59 13.53 3.24
CA ALA A 57 -13.10 14.77 2.66
C ALA A 57 -12.08 15.43 1.73
N LYS A 58 -10.80 15.38 2.07
CA LYS A 58 -9.73 15.95 1.25
C LYS A 58 -9.38 15.12 0.02
N PHE A 59 -9.34 13.80 0.11
CA PHE A 59 -9.15 12.95 -1.07
C PHE A 59 -10.35 13.05 -2.03
N GLU A 60 -11.59 13.13 -1.53
CA GLU A 60 -12.79 13.34 -2.36
C GLU A 60 -12.76 14.70 -3.08
N ALA A 61 -12.34 15.75 -2.37
CA ALA A 61 -12.15 17.07 -2.98
C ALA A 61 -11.07 17.06 -4.07
N ALA A 62 -9.91 16.47 -3.79
CA ALA A 62 -8.83 16.32 -4.77
C ALA A 62 -9.29 15.53 -6.00
N LEU A 63 -9.98 14.40 -5.80
CA LEU A 63 -10.54 13.58 -6.88
C LEU A 63 -11.51 14.39 -7.75
N SER A 64 -12.39 15.19 -7.15
CA SER A 64 -13.32 16.05 -7.88
C SER A 64 -12.59 17.07 -8.77
N TYR A 65 -11.55 17.72 -8.25
CA TYR A 65 -10.76 18.68 -9.03
C TYR A 65 -9.93 18.01 -10.13
N TYR A 66 -9.27 16.89 -9.84
CA TYR A 66 -8.53 16.14 -10.86
C TYR A 66 -9.45 15.58 -11.95
N THR A 67 -10.68 15.19 -11.61
CA THR A 67 -11.70 14.79 -12.59
C THR A 67 -12.09 15.96 -13.50
N GLN A 68 -12.31 17.15 -12.95
CA GLN A 68 -12.58 18.37 -13.74
C GLN A 68 -11.42 18.73 -14.67
N ALA A 69 -10.18 18.54 -14.20
CA ALA A 69 -8.96 18.76 -14.96
C ALA A 69 -8.60 17.62 -15.93
N GLN A 70 -9.32 16.49 -15.88
CA GLN A 70 -9.01 15.27 -16.64
C GLN A 70 -7.57 14.77 -16.42
N GLU A 71 -7.04 14.95 -15.21
CA GLU A 71 -5.67 14.55 -14.87
C GLU A 71 -5.69 13.18 -14.20
N THR A 72 -5.32 12.16 -14.97
CA THR A 72 -5.51 10.75 -14.61
C THR A 72 -4.63 10.30 -13.44
N THR A 73 -3.42 10.86 -13.30
CA THR A 73 -2.49 10.47 -12.23
C THR A 73 -3.02 10.90 -10.88
N GLY A 74 -3.44 12.15 -10.74
CA GLY A 74 -4.02 12.73 -9.53
C GLY A 74 -5.37 12.12 -9.16
N MET A 75 -6.18 11.74 -10.15
CA MET A 75 -7.37 10.91 -9.92
C MET A 75 -6.97 9.57 -9.28
N GLY A 76 -5.95 8.90 -9.81
CA GLY A 76 -5.46 7.62 -9.30
C GLY A 76 -4.87 7.71 -7.90
N GLN A 77 -4.07 8.73 -7.64
CA GLN A 77 -3.53 9.03 -6.31
C GLN A 77 -4.63 9.28 -5.28
N SER A 78 -5.65 10.05 -5.66
CA SER A 78 -6.79 10.34 -4.78
C SER A 78 -7.58 9.07 -4.45
N LEU A 79 -7.83 8.22 -5.46
CA LEU A 79 -8.52 6.93 -5.28
C LEU A 79 -7.70 5.93 -4.44
N ASN A 80 -6.38 5.88 -4.61
CA ASN A 80 -5.49 5.11 -3.75
C ASN A 80 -5.56 5.58 -2.29
N GLY A 81 -5.59 6.89 -2.06
CA GLY A 81 -5.78 7.49 -0.74
C GLY A 81 -7.11 7.12 -0.10
N LEU A 82 -8.22 7.23 -0.84
CA LEU A 82 -9.55 6.80 -0.38
C LEU A 82 -9.56 5.32 -0.01
N SER A 83 -8.98 4.48 -0.85
CA SER A 83 -8.85 3.05 -0.61
C SER A 83 -8.07 2.75 0.68
N ALA A 84 -6.97 3.46 0.92
CA ALA A 84 -6.20 3.35 2.16
C ALA A 84 -7.05 3.71 3.38
N VAL A 85 -7.77 4.84 3.33
CA VAL A 85 -8.61 5.29 4.44
C VAL A 85 -9.75 4.29 4.71
N TYR A 86 -10.41 3.78 3.67
CA TYR A 86 -11.47 2.79 3.83
C TYR A 86 -10.97 1.48 4.46
N LEU A 87 -9.77 1.02 4.13
CA LEU A 87 -9.17 -0.15 4.81
C LEU A 87 -8.92 0.15 6.29
N SER A 88 -8.36 1.33 6.61
CA SER A 88 -8.13 1.74 8.01
C SER A 88 -9.43 1.87 8.82
N LEU A 89 -10.54 2.14 8.15
CA LEU A 89 -11.88 2.20 8.74
C LEU A 89 -12.62 0.84 8.76
N GLY A 90 -11.97 -0.25 8.32
CA GLY A 90 -12.60 -1.58 8.26
C GLY A 90 -13.73 -1.69 7.23
N GLN A 91 -13.64 -0.95 6.12
CA GLN A 91 -14.63 -0.92 5.03
C GLN A 91 -14.02 -1.46 3.72
N PRO A 92 -13.65 -2.75 3.68
CA PRO A 92 -12.91 -3.32 2.55
C PRO A 92 -13.72 -3.34 1.24
N GLU A 93 -15.05 -3.37 1.28
CA GLU A 93 -15.90 -3.29 0.08
C GLU A 93 -15.77 -1.93 -0.62
N ARG A 94 -15.71 -0.84 0.15
CA ARG A 94 -15.51 0.50 -0.40
C ARG A 94 -14.09 0.67 -0.92
N SER A 95 -13.12 0.14 -0.18
CA SER A 95 -11.73 0.14 -0.62
C SER A 95 -11.52 -0.63 -1.92
N LEU A 96 -12.19 -1.78 -2.07
CA LEU A 96 -12.16 -2.58 -3.30
C LEU A 96 -12.57 -1.74 -4.51
N ILE A 97 -13.62 -0.94 -4.37
CA ILE A 97 -14.12 -0.14 -5.49
C ILE A 97 -13.17 1.01 -5.83
N CYS A 98 -12.63 1.70 -4.82
CA CYS A 98 -11.64 2.75 -5.03
C CYS A 98 -10.36 2.22 -5.67
N SER A 99 -9.82 1.09 -5.18
CA SER A 99 -8.59 0.48 -5.72
C SER A 99 -8.79 -0.09 -7.12
N GLN A 100 -9.95 -0.69 -7.43
CA GLN A 100 -10.29 -1.11 -8.81
C GLN A 100 -10.33 0.08 -9.76
N ALA A 101 -10.99 1.18 -9.36
CA ALA A 101 -11.04 2.39 -10.16
C ALA A 101 -9.64 2.99 -10.37
N ALA A 102 -8.81 3.06 -9.33
CA ALA A 102 -7.43 3.54 -9.41
C ALA A 102 -6.59 2.69 -10.37
N ALA A 103 -6.64 1.36 -10.24
CA ALA A 103 -5.91 0.45 -11.10
C ALA A 103 -6.33 0.60 -12.57
N ALA A 104 -7.63 0.71 -12.84
CA ALA A 104 -8.15 0.84 -14.20
C ALA A 104 -7.71 2.14 -14.88
N ILE A 105 -7.69 3.28 -14.17
CA ILE A 105 -7.29 4.56 -14.77
C ILE A 105 -5.77 4.73 -14.88
N LEU A 106 -5.00 4.01 -14.05
CA LEU A 106 -3.54 4.10 -14.03
C LEU A 106 -2.84 3.05 -14.90
N GLU A 107 -3.53 2.00 -15.35
CA GLU A 107 -2.95 0.86 -16.08
C GLU A 107 -2.10 1.29 -17.29
N ASP A 108 -2.65 2.19 -18.11
CA ASP A 108 -2.03 2.69 -19.34
C ASP A 108 -1.21 3.98 -19.13
N THR A 109 -1.04 4.44 -17.89
CA THR A 109 -0.27 5.64 -17.58
C THR A 109 1.21 5.33 -17.33
N GLU A 110 2.05 6.37 -17.34
CA GLU A 110 3.44 6.29 -16.91
C GLU A 110 3.58 6.27 -15.37
N ALA A 111 2.49 6.47 -14.62
CA ALA A 111 2.47 6.46 -13.16
C ALA A 111 2.51 5.03 -12.59
N LYS A 112 3.58 4.28 -12.91
CA LYS A 112 3.75 2.88 -12.51
C LYS A 112 3.81 2.69 -11.00
N TYR A 113 4.33 3.68 -10.27
CA TYR A 113 4.34 3.68 -8.81
C TYR A 113 2.91 3.69 -8.24
N ASP A 114 2.07 4.63 -8.67
CA ASP A 114 0.68 4.74 -8.22
C ASP A 114 -0.16 3.54 -8.67
N TYR A 115 0.11 2.99 -9.86
CA TYR A 115 -0.53 1.77 -10.33
C TYR A 115 -0.19 0.57 -9.44
N ALA A 116 1.07 0.44 -9.02
CA ALA A 116 1.50 -0.62 -8.11
C ALA A 116 0.85 -0.49 -6.72
N ILE A 117 0.71 0.74 -6.21
CA ILE A 117 -0.06 1.01 -4.98
C ILE A 117 -1.52 0.59 -5.15
N ALA A 118 -2.16 0.92 -6.27
CA ALA A 118 -3.55 0.53 -6.53
C ALA A 118 -3.73 -0.99 -6.49
N LEU A 119 -2.81 -1.73 -7.13
CA LEU A 119 -2.80 -3.20 -7.11
C LEU A 119 -2.57 -3.78 -5.71
N HIS A 120 -1.70 -3.14 -4.91
CA HIS A 120 -1.49 -3.54 -3.52
C HIS A 120 -2.75 -3.35 -2.68
N GLN A 121 -3.40 -2.19 -2.78
CA GLN A 121 -4.64 -1.92 -2.05
C GLN A 121 -5.80 -2.81 -2.51
N LEU A 122 -5.84 -3.14 -3.80
CA LEU A 122 -6.77 -4.13 -4.35
C LEU A 122 -6.56 -5.51 -3.72
N GLY A 123 -5.30 -5.92 -3.57
CA GLY A 123 -4.93 -7.14 -2.87
C GLY A 123 -5.38 -7.15 -1.41
N ARG A 124 -5.13 -6.06 -0.67
CA ARG A 124 -5.58 -5.90 0.72
C ARG A 124 -7.08 -5.96 0.86
N SER A 125 -7.80 -5.26 -0.02
CA SER A 125 -9.27 -5.27 -0.04
C SER A 125 -9.82 -6.68 -0.27
N HIS A 126 -9.26 -7.42 -1.23
CA HIS A 126 -9.63 -8.81 -1.47
C HIS A 126 -9.29 -9.72 -0.28
N PHE A 127 -8.14 -9.50 0.38
CA PHE A 127 -7.72 -10.28 1.53
C PHE A 127 -8.69 -10.13 2.71
N GLU A 128 -9.05 -8.89 3.07
CA GLU A 128 -10.03 -8.60 4.13
C GLU A 128 -11.40 -9.23 3.83
N LEU A 129 -11.80 -9.27 2.55
CA LEU A 129 -13.03 -9.91 2.07
C LEU A 129 -12.93 -11.44 1.94
N GLN A 130 -11.83 -12.07 2.37
CA GLN A 130 -11.57 -13.50 2.23
C GLN A 130 -11.52 -14.00 0.77
N HIS A 131 -11.33 -13.11 -0.20
CA HIS A 131 -11.10 -13.41 -1.61
C HIS A 131 -9.62 -13.74 -1.86
N ILE A 132 -9.15 -14.83 -1.25
CA ILE A 132 -7.71 -15.14 -1.13
C ILE A 132 -7.00 -15.26 -2.49
N ALA A 133 -7.63 -15.88 -3.49
CA ALA A 133 -7.01 -16.05 -4.81
C ALA A 133 -6.82 -14.71 -5.55
N GLN A 134 -7.82 -13.83 -5.47
CA GLN A 134 -7.74 -12.49 -6.05
C GLN A 134 -6.74 -11.60 -5.32
N ALA A 135 -6.62 -11.76 -4.00
CA ALA A 135 -5.62 -11.06 -3.20
C ALA A 135 -4.20 -11.45 -3.62
N GLU A 136 -3.91 -12.76 -3.72
CA GLU A 136 -2.63 -13.30 -4.18
C GLU A 136 -2.28 -12.76 -5.58
N GLN A 137 -3.23 -12.81 -6.52
CA GLN A 137 -3.02 -12.31 -7.87
C GLN A 137 -2.68 -10.81 -7.90
N SER A 138 -3.39 -10.02 -7.09
CA SER A 138 -3.19 -8.56 -7.05
C SER A 138 -1.84 -8.20 -6.44
N TYR A 139 -1.44 -8.85 -5.36
CA TYR A 139 -0.12 -8.65 -4.76
C TYR A 139 1.03 -9.10 -5.66
N VAL A 140 0.93 -10.26 -6.32
CA VAL A 140 1.96 -10.70 -7.28
C VAL A 140 2.10 -9.70 -8.43
N LYS A 141 0.99 -9.15 -8.93
CA LYS A 141 1.02 -8.08 -9.94
C LYS A 141 1.67 -6.81 -9.39
N ALA A 142 1.34 -6.39 -8.17
CA ALA A 142 1.94 -5.22 -7.53
C ALA A 142 3.46 -5.39 -7.35
N LEU A 143 3.90 -6.54 -6.83
CA LEU A 143 5.31 -6.87 -6.63
C LEU A 143 6.09 -6.83 -7.95
N LYS A 144 5.49 -7.34 -9.04
CA LYS A 144 6.08 -7.25 -10.39
C LYS A 144 6.33 -5.81 -10.85
N GLN A 145 5.47 -4.87 -10.49
CA GLN A 145 5.71 -3.45 -10.81
C GLN A 145 6.85 -2.89 -9.97
N PHE A 146 6.86 -3.18 -8.66
CA PHE A 146 7.89 -2.68 -7.75
C PHE A 146 9.29 -3.25 -7.98
N TYR A 147 9.44 -4.44 -8.57
CA TYR A 147 10.75 -4.95 -9.00
C TYR A 147 11.51 -4.01 -9.94
N SER A 148 10.81 -3.12 -10.64
CA SER A 148 11.40 -2.12 -11.53
C SER A 148 11.57 -0.74 -10.88
N LEU A 149 11.15 -0.57 -9.62
CA LEU A 149 11.11 0.70 -8.89
C LEU A 149 12.05 0.67 -7.68
N PRO A 150 12.65 1.81 -7.29
CA PRO A 150 13.60 1.87 -6.18
C PRO A 150 12.97 1.89 -4.77
N ASP A 151 11.67 1.65 -4.63
CA ASP A 151 10.95 1.73 -3.35
C ASP A 151 10.89 0.36 -2.64
N ILE A 152 11.96 0.10 -1.90
CA ILE A 152 12.18 -1.14 -1.15
C ILE A 152 11.18 -1.27 0.02
N ASP A 153 10.74 -0.15 0.60
CA ASP A 153 9.79 -0.18 1.73
C ASP A 153 8.42 -0.69 1.27
N TYR A 154 7.94 -0.23 0.11
CA TYR A 154 6.70 -0.76 -0.46
C TYR A 154 6.83 -2.21 -0.93
N GLU A 155 7.96 -2.59 -1.51
CA GLU A 155 8.23 -3.99 -1.88
C GLU A 155 8.12 -4.90 -0.64
N ASN A 156 8.77 -4.51 0.47
CA ASN A 156 8.72 -5.25 1.72
C ASN A 156 7.29 -5.41 2.26
N ARG A 157 6.46 -4.37 2.17
CA ARG A 157 5.04 -4.43 2.60
C ARG A 157 4.26 -5.47 1.79
N ILE A 158 4.43 -5.49 0.47
CA ILE A 158 3.75 -6.47 -0.40
C ILE A 158 4.23 -7.89 -0.09
N LEU A 159 5.52 -8.09 0.16
CA LEU A 159 6.08 -9.40 0.54
C LEU A 159 5.53 -9.88 1.89
N ILE A 160 5.38 -9.00 2.88
CA ILE A 160 4.77 -9.33 4.17
C ILE A 160 3.33 -9.80 3.97
N ASP A 161 2.53 -9.07 3.19
CA ASP A 161 1.13 -9.41 2.93
C ASP A 161 0.98 -10.72 2.13
N LEU A 162 1.84 -10.95 1.13
CA LEU A 162 1.93 -12.23 0.42
C LEU A 162 2.31 -13.39 1.35
N GLY A 163 3.26 -13.17 2.25
CA GLY A 163 3.64 -14.13 3.26
C GLY A 163 2.45 -14.54 4.13
N GLY A 164 1.62 -13.56 4.53
CA GLY A 164 0.38 -13.78 5.26
C GLY A 164 -0.64 -14.63 4.49
N ILE A 165 -0.83 -14.35 3.20
CA ILE A 165 -1.67 -15.18 2.32
C ILE A 165 -1.18 -16.62 2.27
N TYR A 166 0.11 -16.82 2.04
CA TYR A 166 0.69 -18.17 1.95
C TYR A 166 0.60 -18.91 3.28
N ALA A 167 0.77 -18.21 4.40
CA ALA A 167 0.56 -18.77 5.74
C ALA A 167 -0.89 -19.27 5.91
N GLN A 168 -1.90 -18.47 5.53
CA GLN A 168 -3.32 -18.83 5.59
C GLN A 168 -3.64 -20.03 4.70
N GLN A 169 -3.00 -20.14 3.54
CA GLN A 169 -3.12 -21.27 2.63
C GLN A 169 -2.31 -22.52 3.06
N HIS A 170 -1.63 -22.48 4.21
CA HIS A 170 -0.69 -23.51 4.68
C HIS A 170 0.50 -23.78 3.75
N LYS A 171 0.80 -22.85 2.84
CA LYS A 171 1.98 -22.84 1.97
C LYS A 171 3.20 -22.28 2.71
N PHE A 172 3.57 -22.93 3.81
CA PHE A 172 4.52 -22.38 4.78
C PHE A 172 5.90 -22.06 4.19
N LEU A 173 6.43 -22.89 3.28
CA LEU A 173 7.72 -22.61 2.65
C LEU A 173 7.69 -21.32 1.80
N PHE A 174 6.57 -21.04 1.13
CA PHE A 174 6.41 -19.80 0.37
C PHE A 174 6.27 -18.59 1.30
N ALA A 175 5.54 -18.73 2.41
CA ALA A 175 5.43 -17.67 3.42
C ALA A 175 6.80 -17.31 4.01
N LEU A 176 7.57 -18.33 4.38
CA LEU A 176 8.93 -18.20 4.87
C LEU A 176 9.84 -17.54 3.83
N ALA A 177 9.80 -17.95 2.56
CA ALA A 177 10.60 -17.31 1.51
C ALA A 177 10.29 -15.80 1.35
N CYS A 178 9.02 -15.39 1.47
CA CYS A 178 8.64 -13.97 1.45
C CYS A 178 9.28 -13.20 2.63
N TYR A 179 9.21 -13.76 3.84
CA TYR A 179 9.79 -13.12 5.03
C TYR A 179 11.32 -13.09 5.02
N GLU A 180 11.97 -14.12 4.49
CA GLU A 180 13.42 -14.16 4.26
C GLU A 180 13.86 -13.02 3.33
N SER A 181 13.16 -12.84 2.20
CA SER A 181 13.44 -11.75 1.25
C SER A 181 13.35 -10.37 1.91
N VAL A 182 12.40 -10.17 2.84
CA VAL A 182 12.28 -8.92 3.60
C VAL A 182 13.46 -8.74 4.56
N LEU A 183 13.88 -9.80 5.25
CA LEU A 183 15.02 -9.75 6.17
C LEU A 183 16.32 -9.43 5.42
N ASP A 184 16.56 -10.06 4.27
CA ASP A 184 17.72 -9.80 3.42
C ASP A 184 17.75 -8.33 2.96
N SER A 185 16.60 -7.82 2.51
CA SER A 185 16.42 -6.42 2.13
C SER A 185 16.77 -5.46 3.28
N LEU A 186 16.35 -5.79 4.52
CA LEU A 186 16.66 -5.00 5.72
C LEU A 186 18.13 -5.09 6.16
N ILE A 187 18.85 -6.16 5.80
CA ILE A 187 20.31 -6.29 6.04
C ILE A 187 21.08 -5.39 5.08
N VAL A 188 20.72 -5.45 3.80
CA VAL A 188 21.36 -4.65 2.73
C VAL A 188 21.07 -3.16 2.91
N ASN A 189 19.88 -2.81 3.43
CA ASN A 189 19.43 -1.42 3.57
C ASN A 189 19.18 -1.05 5.04
N PRO A 190 20.23 -0.81 5.85
CA PRO A 190 20.10 -0.60 7.29
C PRO A 190 19.42 0.73 7.69
N PHE A 191 19.27 1.68 6.75
CA PHE A 191 18.70 3.01 6.97
C PHE A 191 17.27 3.17 6.47
N LEU A 192 16.56 2.08 6.13
CA LEU A 192 15.14 2.15 5.79
C LEU A 192 14.33 2.76 6.93
N GLU A 193 13.48 3.73 6.60
CA GLU A 193 12.72 4.52 7.57
C GLU A 193 11.79 3.62 8.41
N ASN A 194 11.12 2.68 7.73
CA ASN A 194 10.16 1.77 8.36
C ASN A 194 10.80 0.49 8.92
N ARG A 195 12.13 0.41 9.01
CA ARG A 195 12.89 -0.82 9.34
C ARG A 195 12.39 -1.53 10.60
N ARG A 196 12.11 -0.79 11.67
CA ARG A 196 11.65 -1.39 12.95
C ARG A 196 10.27 -2.01 12.82
N GLU A 197 9.36 -1.33 12.13
CA GLU A 197 7.98 -1.78 11.93
C GLU A 197 7.95 -3.00 11.02
N THR A 198 8.67 -2.95 9.90
CA THR A 198 8.83 -4.06 8.96
C THR A 198 9.41 -5.30 9.66
N LEU A 199 10.45 -5.12 10.47
CA LEU A 199 11.03 -6.22 11.27
C LEU A 199 10.03 -6.79 12.28
N SER A 200 9.32 -5.91 12.99
CA SER A 200 8.31 -6.33 13.97
C SER A 200 7.21 -7.16 13.33
N ALA A 201 6.73 -6.75 12.16
CA ALA A 201 5.72 -7.47 11.39
C ALA A 201 6.20 -8.86 10.97
N VAL A 202 7.42 -8.97 10.44
CA VAL A 202 8.02 -10.27 10.06
C VAL A 202 8.19 -11.18 11.28
N VAL A 203 8.73 -10.66 12.38
CA VAL A 203 8.93 -11.45 13.61
C VAL A 203 7.61 -11.97 14.15
N GLN A 204 6.57 -11.13 14.18
CA GLN A 204 5.23 -11.53 14.62
C GLN A 204 4.63 -12.62 13.72
N ALA A 205 4.74 -12.46 12.39
CA ALA A 205 4.21 -13.42 11.44
C ALA A 205 4.92 -14.79 11.54
N VAL A 206 6.26 -14.78 11.67
CA VAL A 206 7.04 -16.00 11.87
C VAL A 206 6.72 -16.65 13.21
N ALA A 207 6.53 -15.87 14.28
CA ALA A 207 6.14 -16.41 15.58
C ALA A 207 4.78 -17.13 15.50
N GLN A 208 3.81 -16.56 14.78
CA GLN A 208 2.52 -17.21 14.54
C GLN A 208 2.68 -18.52 13.73
N LEU A 209 3.50 -18.51 12.68
CA LEU A 209 3.82 -19.71 11.91
C LEU A 209 4.47 -20.81 12.77
N SER A 210 5.37 -20.44 13.67
CA SER A 210 6.08 -21.41 14.52
C SER A 210 5.16 -22.16 15.50
N GLN A 211 3.97 -21.62 15.78
CA GLN A 211 2.96 -22.26 16.63
C GLN A 211 2.12 -23.29 15.87
N HIS A 212 2.17 -23.32 14.54
CA HIS A 212 1.44 -24.31 13.76
C HIS A 212 2.17 -25.67 13.77
N GLU A 213 1.51 -26.69 14.31
CA GLU A 213 2.03 -28.07 14.41
C GLU A 213 2.45 -28.69 13.07
N LYS A 214 1.88 -28.19 11.96
CA LYS A 214 2.19 -28.64 10.59
C LYS A 214 3.53 -28.11 10.07
N LEU A 215 4.13 -27.09 10.69
CA LEU A 215 5.49 -26.70 10.37
C LEU A 215 6.45 -27.75 10.94
N GLY A 216 7.25 -28.37 10.08
CA GLY A 216 8.34 -29.23 10.53
C GLY A 216 9.31 -28.44 11.40
N LYS A 217 9.72 -29.02 12.55
CA LYS A 217 10.68 -28.42 13.49
C LYS A 217 11.96 -27.90 12.82
N GLY A 218 12.37 -28.50 11.70
CA GLY A 218 13.51 -28.06 10.90
C GLY A 218 13.31 -26.71 10.18
N ALA A 219 12.11 -26.43 9.64
CA ALA A 219 11.81 -25.16 9.01
C ALA A 219 11.81 -24.01 10.04
N ILE A 220 11.26 -24.27 11.22
CA ILE A 220 11.28 -23.34 12.36
C ILE A 220 12.73 -23.05 12.79
N ALA A 221 13.57 -24.08 12.93
CA ALA A 221 14.95 -23.93 13.34
C ALA A 221 15.80 -23.15 12.31
N ALA A 222 15.60 -23.42 11.02
CA ALA A 222 16.28 -22.68 9.95
C ALA A 222 15.92 -21.18 10.01
N PHE A 223 14.64 -20.86 10.18
CA PHE A 223 14.17 -19.48 10.25
C PHE A 223 14.64 -18.74 11.51
N GLN A 224 14.67 -19.43 12.65
CA GLN A 224 15.25 -18.88 13.88
C GLN A 224 16.75 -18.57 13.72
N SER A 225 17.47 -19.35 12.91
CA SER A 225 18.86 -19.06 12.57
C SER A 225 18.98 -17.78 11.76
N VAL A 226 18.15 -17.59 10.73
CA VAL A 226 18.13 -16.37 9.90
C VAL A 226 17.81 -15.14 10.76
N LEU A 227 16.82 -15.22 11.64
CA LEU A 227 16.49 -14.14 12.58
C LEU A 227 17.65 -13.81 13.54
N LYS A 228 18.39 -14.83 13.98
CA LYS A 228 19.55 -14.65 14.84
C LYS A 228 20.71 -14.01 14.09
N GLU A 229 21.00 -14.45 12.87
CA GLU A 229 21.99 -13.82 11.99
C GLU A 229 21.64 -12.36 11.70
N TYR A 230 20.37 -12.05 11.46
CA TYR A 230 19.89 -10.68 11.34
C TYR A 230 20.18 -9.87 12.62
N SER A 231 19.86 -10.40 13.80
CA SER A 231 20.10 -9.71 15.07
C SER A 231 21.58 -9.39 15.30
N LEU A 232 22.46 -10.31 14.91
CA LEU A 232 23.92 -10.16 14.96
C LEU A 232 24.41 -9.14 13.93
N ALA A 233 23.95 -9.24 12.67
CA ALA A 233 24.30 -8.31 11.60
C ALA A 233 23.86 -6.87 11.94
N ALA A 234 22.66 -6.70 12.50
CA ALA A 234 22.15 -5.42 12.98
C ALA A 234 23.04 -4.84 14.09
N TYR A 235 23.46 -5.66 15.05
CA TYR A 235 24.37 -5.26 16.13
C TYR A 235 25.74 -4.82 15.60
N HIS A 236 26.33 -5.60 14.69
CA HIS A 236 27.63 -5.28 14.09
C HIS A 236 27.60 -3.98 13.26
N LEU A 237 26.51 -3.73 12.51
CA LEU A 237 26.31 -2.48 11.76
C LEU A 237 26.14 -1.26 12.68
N GLN A 238 25.42 -1.43 13.79
CA GLN A 238 25.24 -0.36 14.78
C GLN A 238 26.57 0.04 15.43
N VAL A 239 27.40 -0.93 15.83
CA VAL A 239 28.76 -0.68 16.35
C VAL A 239 29.67 -0.03 15.31
N ALA A 240 29.62 -0.47 14.05
CA ALA A 240 30.44 0.11 12.97
C ALA A 240 30.07 1.57 12.66
N SER A 241 28.80 1.95 12.78
CA SER A 241 28.36 3.35 12.59
C SER A 241 28.87 4.30 13.69
N HIS A 242 29.06 3.82 14.91
CA HIS A 242 29.60 4.59 16.04
C HIS A 242 31.13 4.69 16.03
N LEU A 243 31.78 3.90 15.16
CA LEU A 243 33.24 3.90 14.97
C LEU A 243 33.69 4.70 13.74
N ARG A 244 32.79 5.38 13.01
CA ARG A 244 33.21 6.32 11.96
C ARG A 244 33.91 7.52 12.63
N PRO A 245 35.20 7.78 12.33
CA PRO A 245 35.87 8.95 12.84
C PRO A 245 35.21 10.20 12.24
N SER A 246 34.79 11.11 13.11
CA SER A 246 34.35 12.46 12.73
C SER A 246 35.42 13.11 11.85
N ARG A 247 35.08 13.33 10.58
CA ARG A 247 35.84 14.19 9.67
C ARG A 247 35.32 15.60 9.74
#